data_AF-A0A7X8VTE1-F1
#
_entry.id   AF-A0A7X8VTE1-F1
#
_cell.length_a   1.000
_cell.length_b   1.000
_cell.length_c   1.000
_cell.angle_alpha   90.00
_cell.angle_beta   90.00
_cell.angle_gamma   90.00
#
_symmetry.space_group_name_H-M   'P 1'
#
loop_
_entity.id
_entity.type
_entity.pdbx_description
1 polymer ?
#
loop_
_entity_poly.entity_id
_entity_poly.type
_entity_poly.pdbx_seq_one_letter_code
_entity_poly.pdbx_strand_id
1 'polypeptide(L)'
;MMKVALKLQKHYGADKKQTKIAVLLHDILKNEDPKTLKKMVEEHFPALDHQAFPEATWHALCAMIYAKEKLGISDSDVLNAIKYHTTGRVGMSLLEKIICLADYIEEGRTYVSEDIKSLAYLDIDKALYLSMLEITAYLRKHNLPVSSLTLAAIGAYTSQYGGI
;
A
#
# COMPACT_ATOMS: atom_id res chain seq x y z
N MET A 1 6.41 4.25 -10.50
CA MET A 1 6.24 4.63 -9.09
C MET A 1 7.26 5.69 -8.61
N MET A 2 8.58 5.46 -8.74
CA MET A 2 9.64 6.32 -8.17
C MET A 2 9.46 7.84 -8.39
N LYS A 3 9.15 8.26 -9.61
CA LYS A 3 8.96 9.69 -9.93
C LYS A 3 7.81 10.32 -9.14
N VAL A 4 6.68 9.61 -9.03
CA VAL A 4 5.50 10.08 -8.28
C VAL A 4 5.79 10.09 -6.78
N ALA A 5 6.36 9.02 -6.23
CA ALA A 5 6.70 8.93 -4.81
C ALA A 5 7.65 10.07 -4.37
N LEU A 6 8.67 10.39 -5.17
CA LEU A 6 9.59 11.49 -4.86
C LEU A 6 8.93 12.88 -4.97
N LYS A 7 7.95 13.05 -5.86
CA LYS A 7 7.17 14.29 -5.93
C LYS A 7 6.29 14.47 -4.69
N LEU A 8 5.54 13.43 -4.30
CA LEU A 8 4.72 13.44 -3.09
C LEU A 8 5.58 13.62 -1.83
N GLN A 9 6.69 12.90 -1.72
CA GLN A 9 7.67 13.06 -0.65
C GLN A 9 8.14 14.50 -0.51
N LYS A 10 8.54 15.14 -1.62
CA LYS A 10 8.96 16.55 -1.59
C LYS A 10 7.82 17.48 -1.20
N HIS A 11 6.61 17.21 -1.67
CA HIS A 11 5.44 18.04 -1.40
C HIS A 11 5.02 17.99 0.08
N TYR A 12 4.97 16.80 0.68
CA TYR A 12 4.52 16.60 2.06
C TYR A 12 5.64 16.55 3.12
N GLY A 13 6.91 16.61 2.71
CA GLY A 13 8.05 16.66 3.62
C GLY A 13 8.43 15.32 4.26
N ALA A 14 8.13 14.18 3.63
CA ALA A 14 8.57 12.86 4.11
C ALA A 14 10.08 12.66 3.93
N ASP A 15 10.68 11.67 4.60
CA ASP A 15 12.10 11.36 4.43
C ASP A 15 12.39 10.74 3.05
N LYS A 16 13.33 11.35 2.33
CA LYS A 16 13.68 10.96 0.97
C LYS A 16 14.37 9.59 0.90
N LYS A 17 15.19 9.23 1.90
CA LYS A 17 15.92 7.96 1.93
C LYS A 17 14.95 6.82 2.21
N GLN A 18 14.10 6.96 3.23
CA GLN A 18 13.04 6.00 3.54
C GLN A 18 12.11 5.79 2.34
N THR A 19 11.67 6.88 1.69
CA THR A 19 10.84 6.81 0.48
C THR A 19 11.50 5.99 -0.63
N LYS A 20 12.77 6.25 -0.93
CA LYS A 20 13.49 5.51 -1.98
C LYS A 20 13.59 4.02 -1.65
N ILE A 21 13.89 3.67 -0.40
CA ILE A 21 14.01 2.27 0.02
C ILE A 21 12.66 1.57 -0.13
N ALA A 22 11.57 2.16 0.39
CA ALA A 22 10.24 1.57 0.29
C ALA A 22 9.80 1.40 -1.18
N VAL A 23 10.02 2.40 -2.05
CA VAL A 23 9.72 2.29 -3.48
C VAL A 23 10.48 1.16 -4.15
N LEU A 24 11.78 0.99 -3.86
CA LEU A 24 12.58 -0.06 -4.49
C LEU A 24 12.16 -1.46 -4.06
N LEU A 25 11.59 -1.60 -2.87
CA LEU A 25 11.36 -2.89 -2.23
C LEU A 25 9.90 -3.32 -2.16
N HIS A 26 8.93 -2.42 -2.28
CA HIS A 26 7.50 -2.74 -2.08
C HIS A 26 7.02 -3.95 -2.89
N ASP A 27 7.44 -4.03 -4.16
CA ASP A 27 7.06 -5.06 -5.13
C ASP A 27 8.18 -6.07 -5.43
N ILE A 28 9.26 -6.11 -4.64
CA ILE A 28 10.46 -6.94 -4.95
C ILE A 28 10.14 -8.43 -5.14
N LEU A 29 9.05 -8.92 -4.53
CA LEU A 29 8.57 -10.30 -4.66
C LEU A 29 7.23 -10.42 -5.40
N LYS A 30 6.79 -9.40 -6.15
CA LYS A 30 5.50 -9.42 -6.88
C LYS A 30 5.39 -10.56 -7.89
N ASN A 31 6.50 -10.92 -8.52
CA ASN A 31 6.57 -11.95 -9.57
C ASN A 31 7.18 -13.28 -9.05
N GLU A 32 7.30 -13.44 -7.73
CA GLU A 32 7.79 -14.67 -7.13
C GLU A 32 6.75 -15.81 -7.27
N ASP A 33 7.21 -17.06 -7.26
CA ASP A 33 6.32 -18.21 -7.33
C ASP A 33 5.32 -18.22 -6.17
N PRO A 34 4.00 -18.39 -6.43
CA PRO A 34 2.99 -18.38 -5.38
C PRO A 34 3.21 -19.41 -4.26
N LYS A 35 3.83 -20.57 -4.55
CA LYS A 35 4.13 -21.56 -3.50
C LYS A 35 5.27 -21.08 -2.61
N THR A 36 6.25 -20.38 -3.16
CA THR A 36 7.32 -19.73 -2.40
C THR A 36 6.74 -18.66 -1.47
N LEU A 37 5.86 -17.78 -1.99
CA LEU A 37 5.20 -16.77 -1.17
C LEU A 37 4.37 -17.39 -0.05
N LYS A 38 3.56 -18.41 -0.37
CA LYS A 38 2.75 -19.14 0.61
C LYS A 38 3.60 -19.72 1.73
N LYS A 39 4.68 -20.43 1.37
CA LYS A 39 5.59 -21.04 2.35
C LYS A 39 6.19 -19.99 3.28
N MET A 40 6.68 -18.87 2.74
CA MET A 40 7.21 -17.78 3.55
C MET A 40 6.15 -17.21 4.51
N VAL A 41 4.92 -17.00 4.04
CA VAL A 41 3.83 -16.51 4.87
C VAL A 41 3.50 -17.49 6.00
N GLU A 42 3.39 -18.79 5.71
CA GLU A 42 3.08 -19.81 6.72
C GLU A 42 4.20 -19.93 7.77
N GLU A 43 5.46 -19.78 7.37
CA GLU A 43 6.61 -19.82 8.27
C GLU A 43 6.68 -18.61 9.22
N HIS A 44 6.36 -17.41 8.73
CA HIS A 44 6.53 -16.16 9.49
C HIS A 44 5.23 -15.67 10.15
N PHE A 45 4.08 -16.10 9.64
CA PHE A 45 2.74 -15.72 10.10
C PHE A 45 1.81 -16.94 10.22
N PRO A 46 2.10 -17.90 11.12
CA PRO A 46 1.33 -19.15 11.25
C PRO A 46 -0.14 -18.94 11.67
N ALA A 47 -0.49 -17.75 12.16
CA ALA A 47 -1.85 -17.36 12.52
C ALA A 47 -2.29 -16.09 11.76
N LEU A 48 -1.90 -15.98 10.48
CA LEU A 48 -2.28 -14.85 9.64
C LEU A 48 -3.82 -14.72 9.53
N ASP A 49 -4.34 -13.52 9.76
CA ASP A 49 -5.71 -13.20 9.40
C ASP A 49 -5.80 -13.01 7.87
N HIS A 50 -6.34 -14.01 7.18
CA HIS A 50 -6.54 -13.98 5.74
C HIS A 50 -7.58 -12.96 5.28
N GLN A 51 -8.45 -12.47 6.17
CA GLN A 51 -9.32 -11.34 5.85
C GLN A 51 -8.51 -10.04 5.80
N ALA A 52 -7.55 -9.86 6.72
CA ALA A 52 -6.65 -8.71 6.71
C ALA A 52 -5.64 -8.78 5.54
N PHE A 53 -5.15 -9.98 5.21
CA PHE A 53 -4.16 -10.19 4.15
C PHE A 53 -4.57 -11.31 3.19
N PRO A 54 -5.44 -11.01 2.21
CA PRO A 54 -5.76 -11.94 1.12
C PRO A 54 -4.50 -12.34 0.33
N GLU A 55 -4.54 -13.49 -0.35
CA GLU A 55 -3.35 -14.07 -1.02
C GLU A 55 -2.66 -13.11 -2.00
N ALA A 56 -3.44 -12.29 -2.72
CA ALA A 56 -2.90 -11.28 -3.65
C ALA A 56 -1.97 -10.26 -2.97
N THR A 57 -2.04 -10.11 -1.65
CA THR A 57 -1.24 -9.16 -0.85
C THR A 57 0.01 -9.79 -0.26
N TRP A 58 0.21 -11.11 -0.38
CA TRP A 58 1.31 -11.82 0.27
C TRP A 58 2.69 -11.39 -0.21
N HIS A 59 2.83 -10.91 -1.45
CA HIS A 59 4.09 -10.32 -1.92
C HIS A 59 4.54 -9.14 -1.06
N ALA A 60 3.62 -8.33 -0.53
CA ALA A 60 3.93 -7.22 0.36
C ALA A 60 4.44 -7.70 1.73
N LEU A 61 3.82 -8.75 2.29
CA LEU A 61 4.27 -9.39 3.53
C LEU A 61 5.66 -9.98 3.37
N CYS A 62 5.88 -10.75 2.31
CA CYS A 62 7.16 -11.38 2.02
C CYS A 62 8.24 -10.35 1.67
N ALA A 63 7.89 -9.27 0.96
CA ALA A 63 8.82 -8.18 0.66
C ALA A 63 9.31 -7.49 1.94
N MET A 64 8.42 -7.29 2.92
CA MET A 64 8.81 -6.75 4.23
C MET A 64 9.75 -7.71 4.98
N ILE A 65 9.46 -9.02 4.97
CA ILE A 65 10.35 -10.05 5.56
C ILE A 65 11.72 -10.01 4.88
N TYR A 66 11.75 -10.03 3.54
CA TYR A 66 12.98 -9.99 2.76
C TYR A 66 13.81 -8.73 3.06
N ALA A 67 13.16 -7.56 3.07
CA ALA A 67 13.80 -6.29 3.42
C ALA A 67 14.44 -6.34 4.81
N LYS A 68 13.72 -6.90 5.80
CA LYS A 68 14.20 -7.02 7.17
C LYS A 68 15.36 -8.01 7.30
N GLU A 69 15.18 -9.23 6.81
CA GLU A 69 16.09 -10.34 7.11
C GLU A 69 17.26 -10.47 6.14
N LYS A 70 17.04 -10.16 4.86
CA LYS A 70 18.08 -10.30 3.82
C LYS A 70 18.84 -9.01 3.58
N LEU A 71 18.17 -7.86 3.72
CA LEU A 71 18.78 -6.55 3.49
C LEU A 71 19.12 -5.79 4.79
N GLY A 72 18.76 -6.33 5.96
CA GLY A 72 19.08 -5.75 7.25
C GLY A 72 18.36 -4.44 7.55
N ILE A 73 17.21 -4.18 6.91
CA ILE A 73 16.42 -2.97 7.16
C ILE A 73 15.70 -3.11 8.50
N SER A 74 15.98 -2.19 9.42
CA SER A 74 15.38 -2.14 10.75
C SER A 74 14.39 -0.99 10.96
N ASP A 75 14.29 -0.07 9.98
CA ASP A 75 13.38 1.07 10.04
C ASP A 75 11.93 0.60 9.92
N SER A 76 11.18 0.71 11.03
CA SER A 76 9.81 0.22 11.10
C SER A 76 8.85 0.94 10.16
N ASP A 77 9.09 2.22 9.87
CA ASP A 77 8.21 2.98 8.99
C ASP A 77 8.40 2.52 7.53
N VAL A 78 9.64 2.27 7.11
CA VAL A 78 9.95 1.66 5.81
C VAL A 78 9.33 0.27 5.69
N LEU A 79 9.51 -0.58 6.71
CA LEU A 79 8.95 -1.93 6.71
C LEU A 79 7.41 -1.92 6.66
N ASN A 80 6.77 -1.00 7.38
CA ASN A 80 5.31 -0.83 7.34
C ASN A 80 4.84 -0.31 5.98
N ALA A 81 5.54 0.65 5.39
CA ALA A 81 5.22 1.15 4.06
C ALA A 81 5.31 0.07 2.99
N ILE A 82 6.26 -0.86 3.10
CA ILE A 82 6.33 -2.06 2.25
C ILE A 82 5.15 -3.01 2.56
N LYS A 83 4.92 -3.33 3.83
CA LYS A 83 3.91 -4.32 4.26
C LYS A 83 2.48 -3.93 3.84
N TYR A 84 2.13 -2.65 3.99
CA TYR A 84 0.77 -2.16 3.85
C TYR A 84 0.50 -1.44 2.51
N HIS A 85 1.43 -1.46 1.56
CA HIS A 85 1.25 -0.71 0.30
C HIS A 85 0.03 -1.16 -0.52
N THR A 86 -0.36 -2.44 -0.44
CA THR A 86 -1.51 -3.00 -1.18
C THR A 86 -2.84 -2.85 -0.47
N THR A 87 -2.84 -2.90 0.87
CA THR A 87 -4.07 -2.92 1.67
C THR A 87 -4.40 -1.57 2.27
N GLY A 88 -3.39 -0.74 2.53
CA GLY A 88 -3.49 0.35 3.49
C GLY A 88 -3.85 -0.16 4.89
N ARG A 89 -4.00 0.78 5.83
CA ARG A 89 -4.55 0.51 7.17
C ARG A 89 -5.03 1.78 7.84
N VAL A 90 -5.77 1.63 8.93
CA VAL A 90 -6.08 2.76 9.82
C VAL A 90 -4.77 3.32 10.41
N GLY A 91 -4.63 4.65 10.43
CA GLY A 91 -3.50 5.33 11.04
C GLY A 91 -2.17 5.15 10.30
N MET A 92 -2.21 5.09 8.96
CA MET A 92 -0.99 5.09 8.14
C MET A 92 -0.11 6.30 8.45
N SER A 93 1.20 6.08 8.52
CA SER A 93 2.20 7.13 8.53
C SER A 93 2.20 7.90 7.19
N LEU A 94 2.86 9.05 7.16
CA LEU A 94 3.02 9.79 5.91
C LEU A 94 3.75 8.97 4.83
N LEU A 95 4.73 8.16 5.23
CA LEU A 95 5.46 7.30 4.30
C LEU A 95 4.55 6.20 3.73
N GLU A 96 3.78 5.51 4.58
CA GLU A 96 2.80 4.51 4.15
C GLU A 96 1.80 5.09 3.14
N LYS A 97 1.26 6.28 3.45
CA LYS A 97 0.35 7.03 2.57
C LYS A 97 0.98 7.31 1.20
N ILE A 98 2.22 7.81 1.19
CA ILE A 98 2.96 8.12 -0.04
C ILE A 98 3.18 6.87 -0.88
N ILE A 99 3.61 5.77 -0.27
CA ILE A 99 3.95 4.54 -0.99
C ILE A 99 2.69 3.90 -1.58
N CYS A 100 1.62 3.79 -0.79
CA CYS A 100 0.34 3.26 -1.26
C CYS A 100 -0.23 4.11 -2.41
N LEU A 101 -0.28 5.43 -2.24
CA LEU A 101 -0.85 6.31 -3.27
C LEU A 101 0.04 6.38 -4.52
N ALA A 102 1.37 6.39 -4.37
CA ALA A 102 2.28 6.46 -5.51
C ALA A 102 2.27 5.19 -6.38
N ASP A 103 2.01 4.02 -5.81
CA ASP A 103 1.78 2.78 -6.59
C ASP A 103 0.46 2.87 -7.37
N TYR A 104 -0.59 3.40 -6.74
CA TYR A 104 -1.88 3.57 -7.38
C TYR A 104 -1.86 4.59 -8.53
N ILE A 105 -1.28 5.77 -8.33
CA ILE A 105 -1.35 6.89 -9.29
C ILE A 105 -0.15 6.97 -10.24
N GLU A 106 0.70 5.94 -10.30
CA GLU A 106 1.90 6.02 -11.15
C GLU A 106 1.57 6.25 -12.63
N GLU A 107 2.52 6.81 -13.38
CA GLU A 107 2.31 7.27 -14.76
C GLU A 107 1.86 6.16 -15.73
N GLY A 108 2.14 4.89 -15.41
CA GLY A 108 1.68 3.74 -16.20
C GLY A 108 0.22 3.33 -15.99
N ARG A 109 -0.48 3.89 -15.00
CA ARG A 109 -1.88 3.54 -14.67
C ARG A 109 -2.83 4.45 -15.46
N THR A 110 -3.40 3.89 -16.52
CA THR A 110 -4.31 4.60 -17.44
C THR A 110 -5.77 4.63 -16.97
N TYR A 111 -6.12 3.81 -15.98
CA TYR A 111 -7.48 3.74 -15.42
C TYR A 111 -7.73 4.74 -14.29
N VAL A 112 -6.68 5.40 -13.78
CA VAL A 112 -6.79 6.36 -12.66
C VAL A 112 -7.12 7.73 -13.21
N SER A 113 -8.17 8.35 -12.67
CA SER A 113 -8.62 9.68 -13.06
C SER A 113 -7.56 10.75 -12.76
N GLU A 114 -7.50 11.78 -13.61
CA GLU A 114 -6.66 12.95 -13.38
C GLU A 114 -7.07 13.72 -12.11
N ASP A 115 -8.33 13.58 -11.70
CA ASP A 115 -8.87 14.16 -10.47
C ASP A 115 -8.17 13.57 -9.23
N ILE A 116 -8.00 12.24 -9.15
CA ILE A 116 -7.28 11.61 -8.03
C ILE A 116 -5.80 12.00 -8.05
N LYS A 117 -5.18 12.06 -9.25
CA LYS A 117 -3.78 12.49 -9.39
C LYS A 117 -3.57 13.92 -8.89
N SER A 118 -4.51 14.82 -9.20
CA SER A 118 -4.48 16.22 -8.74
C SER A 118 -4.75 16.30 -7.24
N LEU A 119 -5.75 15.56 -6.75
CA LEU A 119 -6.11 15.50 -5.34
C LEU A 119 -4.96 14.98 -4.48
N ALA A 120 -4.12 14.09 -4.99
CA ALA A 120 -2.93 13.60 -4.28
C ALA A 120 -1.99 14.71 -3.80
N TYR A 121 -1.98 15.89 -4.44
CA TYR A 121 -1.17 17.05 -4.07
C TYR A 121 -1.99 18.17 -3.38
N LEU A 122 -3.26 17.93 -3.10
CA LEU A 122 -4.14 18.84 -2.35
C LEU A 122 -4.51 18.24 -1.00
N ASP A 123 -4.86 16.97 -0.97
CA ASP A 123 -5.23 16.19 0.21
C ASP A 123 -4.91 14.72 -0.03
N ILE A 124 -3.74 14.27 0.47
CA ILE A 124 -3.28 12.88 0.34
C ILE A 124 -4.25 11.87 0.97
N ASP A 125 -4.94 12.27 2.04
CA ASP A 125 -5.86 11.40 2.77
C ASP A 125 -7.15 11.21 1.98
N LYS A 126 -7.68 12.29 1.40
CA LYS A 126 -8.84 12.20 0.51
C LYS A 126 -8.51 11.45 -0.78
N ALA A 127 -7.31 11.63 -1.33
CA ALA A 127 -6.87 10.86 -2.51
C ALA A 127 -6.78 9.37 -2.21
N LEU A 128 -6.16 8.98 -1.09
CA LEU A 128 -6.11 7.58 -0.64
C LEU A 128 -7.49 6.99 -0.39
N TYR A 129 -8.38 7.74 0.25
CA TYR A 129 -9.75 7.32 0.49
C TYR A 129 -10.47 6.96 -0.82
N LEU A 130 -10.41 7.85 -1.83
CA LEU A 130 -11.01 7.60 -3.13
C LEU A 130 -10.35 6.43 -3.86
N SER A 131 -9.02 6.33 -3.83
CA SER A 131 -8.30 5.19 -4.41
C SER A 131 -8.74 3.86 -3.79
N MET A 132 -8.87 3.79 -2.46
CA MET A 132 -9.34 2.57 -1.78
C MET A 132 -10.80 2.24 -2.11
N LEU A 133 -11.66 3.23 -2.28
CA LEU A 133 -13.05 3.01 -2.75
C LEU A 133 -13.09 2.45 -4.17
N GLU A 134 -12.30 2.99 -5.10
CA GLU A 134 -12.21 2.50 -6.48
C GLU A 134 -11.66 1.05 -6.53
N ILE A 135 -10.58 0.77 -5.81
CA ILE A 135 -10.01 -0.59 -5.68
C ILE A 135 -11.05 -1.55 -5.10
N THR A 136 -11.74 -1.15 -4.03
CA THR A 136 -12.77 -1.98 -3.38
C THR A 136 -13.93 -2.26 -4.33
N ALA A 137 -14.39 -1.27 -5.08
CA ALA A 137 -15.45 -1.43 -6.07
C ALA A 137 -15.02 -2.38 -7.19
N TYR A 138 -13.78 -2.24 -7.69
CA TYR A 138 -13.20 -3.14 -8.68
C TYR A 138 -13.15 -4.60 -8.18
N LEU A 139 -12.60 -4.83 -6.99
CA LEU A 139 -12.47 -6.18 -6.41
C LEU A 139 -13.85 -6.82 -6.21
N ARG A 140 -14.81 -6.09 -5.65
CA ARG A 140 -16.19 -6.57 -5.48
C ARG A 140 -16.86 -6.92 -6.80
N LYS A 141 -16.71 -6.07 -7.82
CA LYS A 141 -17.26 -6.32 -9.17
C LYS A 141 -16.74 -7.63 -9.78
N HIS A 142 -15.50 -8.02 -9.44
CA HIS A 142 -14.87 -9.24 -9.95
C HIS A 142 -14.92 -10.42 -8.97
N ASN A 143 -15.70 -10.32 -7.88
CA ASN A 143 -15.78 -11.33 -6.81
C ASN A 143 -14.41 -11.68 -6.20
N LEU A 144 -13.50 -10.72 -6.13
CA LEU A 144 -12.20 -10.87 -5.51
C LEU A 144 -12.25 -10.44 -4.03
N PRO A 145 -11.47 -11.07 -3.14
CA PRO A 145 -11.41 -10.68 -1.73
C PRO A 145 -10.95 -9.24 -1.54
N VAL A 146 -11.59 -8.53 -0.61
CA VAL A 146 -11.16 -7.19 -0.16
C VAL A 146 -10.59 -7.32 1.24
N SER A 147 -9.42 -6.73 1.49
CA SER A 147 -8.79 -6.75 2.81
C SER A 147 -9.67 -6.06 3.85
N SER A 148 -9.83 -6.67 5.02
CA SER A 148 -10.51 -6.08 6.18
C SER A 148 -9.79 -4.81 6.67
N LEU A 149 -8.48 -4.69 6.45
CA LEU A 149 -7.71 -3.48 6.76
C LEU A 149 -8.10 -2.33 5.83
N THR A 150 -8.27 -2.60 4.55
CA THR A 150 -8.77 -1.60 3.57
C THR A 150 -10.15 -1.12 3.97
N LEU A 151 -11.06 -2.04 4.32
CA LEU A 151 -12.41 -1.69 4.76
C LEU A 151 -12.41 -0.85 6.04
N ALA A 152 -11.56 -1.19 7.02
CA ALA A 152 -11.41 -0.41 8.24
C ALA A 152 -10.84 0.99 7.96
N ALA A 153 -9.85 1.11 7.07
CA ALA A 153 -9.28 2.39 6.67
C ALA A 153 -10.31 3.27 5.96
N ILE A 154 -11.10 2.70 5.03
CA ILE A 154 -12.24 3.38 4.40
C ILE A 154 -13.21 3.89 5.47
N GLY A 155 -13.61 3.04 6.43
CA GLY A 155 -14.53 3.43 7.50
C GLY A 155 -14.02 4.63 8.32
N ALA A 156 -12.73 4.63 8.66
CA ALA A 156 -12.09 5.75 9.37
C ALA A 156 -12.14 7.06 8.55
N TYR A 157 -11.86 6.99 7.24
CA TYR A 157 -11.95 8.15 6.35
C TYR A 157 -13.39 8.59 6.07
N THR A 158 -14.37 7.69 6.05
CA THR A 158 -15.78 8.06 5.92
C THR A 158 -16.25 8.91 7.10
N SER A 159 -15.78 8.65 8.33
CA SER A 159 -16.08 9.55 9.46
C SER A 159 -15.49 10.95 9.29
N GLN A 160 -14.40 11.09 8.52
CA GLN A 160 -13.74 12.36 8.25
C GLN A 160 -14.32 13.11 7.03
N TYR A 161 -14.71 12.38 5.97
CA TYR A 161 -15.06 12.93 4.65
C TYR A 161 -16.47 12.57 4.16
N GLY A 162 -17.19 11.68 4.83
CA GLY A 162 -18.49 11.13 4.40
C GLY A 162 -19.70 12.03 4.67
N GLY A 163 -19.48 13.30 5.01
CA GLY A 163 -20.52 14.31 5.20
C GLY A 163 -20.69 15.25 4.00
N ILE A 164 -20.68 14.72 2.77
CA ILE A 164 -20.98 15.49 1.54
C ILE A 164 -22.27 14.96 0.93
#